data_AF-A0A3A5MD95-F1
#
_entry.id   AF-A0A3A5MD95-F1
#
_cell.length_a   1.000
_cell.length_b   1.000
_cell.length_c   1.000
_cell.angle_alpha   90.00
_cell.angle_beta   90.00
_cell.angle_gamma   90.00
#
_symmetry.space_group_name_H-M   'P 1'
#
loop_
_entity.id
_entity.type
_entity.pdbx_description
1 polymer ?
#
loop_
_entity_poly.entity_id
_entity_poly.type
_entity_poly.pdbx_seq_one_letter_code
_entity_poly.pdbx_strand_id
1 'polypeptide(L)' 'MKAIEGPPQSPPPQIKLTALVGGGYEIRIHEADLAELGRAGLEAQVAALGFSPGDLGAGEYFPFRQRWVIPVRKSETE' A
#
# COMPACT_ATOMS: atom_id res chain seq x y z
N MET A 1 -2.33 34.60 -22.29
CA MET A 1 -2.98 33.81 -21.23
C MET A 1 -1.89 32.90 -20.64
N LYS A 2 -1.45 33.12 -19.41
CA LYS A 2 -0.46 32.26 -18.74
C LYS A 2 -1.22 31.17 -17.99
N ALA A 3 -0.93 29.91 -18.30
CA ALA A 3 -1.36 28.78 -17.48
C ALA A 3 -0.68 28.94 -16.10
N ILE A 4 -1.49 29.10 -15.07
CA ILE A 4 -1.04 28.91 -13.69
C ILE A 4 -1.01 27.41 -13.46
N GLU A 5 0.11 26.79 -13.80
CA GLU A 5 0.42 25.45 -13.29
C GLU A 5 0.45 25.58 -11.77
N GLY A 6 -0.59 25.06 -11.12
CA GLY A 6 -0.66 24.98 -9.67
C GLY A 6 0.57 24.23 -9.13
N PRO A 7 0.83 24.32 -7.81
CA PRO A 7 1.93 23.56 -7.20
C PRO A 7 1.83 22.09 -7.60
N PRO A 8 2.97 21.38 -7.78
CA PRO A 8 2.96 19.97 -8.14
C PRO A 8 2.07 19.24 -7.13
N GLN A 9 0.93 18.73 -7.60
CA GLN A 9 0.06 17.91 -6.77
C GLN A 9 0.89 16.74 -6.31
N SER A 10 0.95 16.50 -5.00
CA SER A 10 1.54 15.27 -4.46
C SER A 10 0.93 14.08 -5.21
N PRO A 11 1.74 13.08 -5.60
CA PRO A 11 1.19 11.90 -6.24
C PRO A 11 0.10 11.31 -5.33
N PRO A 12 -0.98 10.74 -5.90
CA PRO A 12 -2.03 10.15 -5.10
C PRO A 12 -1.44 9.08 -4.18
N PRO A 13 -1.98 8.89 -2.97
CA PRO A 13 -1.46 7.91 -2.02
C PRO A 13 -1.53 6.50 -2.62
N GLN A 14 -0.41 5.76 -2.59
CA GLN A 14 -0.31 4.44 -3.23
C GLN A 14 0.26 3.39 -2.29
N ILE A 15 -0.33 2.20 -2.32
CA ILE A 15 0.30 1.02 -1.75
C ILE A 15 1.25 0.39 -2.77
N LYS A 16 2.43 -0.01 -2.32
CA LYS A 16 3.44 -0.66 -3.18
C LYS A 16 3.54 -2.14 -2.87
N LEU A 17 3.22 -2.98 -3.85
CA LEU A 17 3.53 -4.41 -3.78
C LEU A 17 5.00 -4.64 -4.10
N THR A 18 5.69 -5.40 -3.25
CA THR A 18 7.10 -5.77 -3.42
C THR A 18 7.21 -7.29 -3.32
N ALA A 19 7.81 -7.93 -4.32
CA ALA A 19 8.13 -9.35 -4.26
C ALA A 19 9.35 -9.59 -3.36
N LEU A 20 9.31 -10.65 -2.56
CA LEU A 20 10.42 -11.04 -1.70
C LEU A 20 11.33 -12.08 -2.35
N VAL A 21 12.63 -12.01 -2.05
CA VAL A 21 13.59 -13.04 -2.43
C VAL A 21 13.33 -14.28 -1.58
N GLY A 22 12.89 -15.37 -2.22
CA GLY A 22 12.45 -16.60 -1.54
C GLY A 22 10.95 -16.90 -1.68
N GLY A 23 10.20 -16.05 -2.37
CA GLY A 23 8.76 -16.22 -2.62
C GLY A 23 7.89 -15.34 -1.70
N GLY A 24 6.67 -15.09 -2.15
CA GLY A 24 5.72 -14.22 -1.45
C GLY A 24 5.86 -12.73 -1.78
N TYR A 25 4.98 -11.94 -1.17
CA TYR A 25 4.87 -10.51 -1.42
C TYR A 25 4.73 -9.72 -0.11
N GLU A 26 5.06 -8.44 -0.16
CA GLU A 26 4.78 -7.48 0.90
C GLU A 26 4.12 -6.25 0.32
N ILE A 27 3.13 -5.72 1.01
CA ILE A 27 2.61 -4.39 0.77
C ILE A 27 3.39 -3.40 1.65
N ARG A 28 3.83 -2.32 1.03
CA ARG A 28 4.54 -1.22 1.68
C ARG A 28 3.71 0.05 1.52
N ILE A 29 3.37 0.68 2.62
CA ILE A 29 2.55 1.89 2.64
C ILE A 29 3.15 2.92 3.59
N HIS A 30 3.33 4.16 3.11
CA HIS A 30 3.76 5.25 3.99
C HIS A 30 2.64 5.64 4.94
N GLU A 31 3.00 6.10 6.13
CA GLU A 31 2.04 6.51 7.15
C GLU A 31 1.15 7.67 6.67
N ALA A 32 1.71 8.62 5.92
CA ALA A 32 0.94 9.70 5.30
C ALA A 32 -0.09 9.15 4.29
N ASP A 33 0.30 8.20 3.44
CA ASP A 33 -0.59 7.57 2.47
C ASP A 33 -1.69 6.77 3.16
N LEU A 34 -1.37 6.09 4.26
CA LEU A 34 -2.34 5.34 5.07
C LEU A 34 -3.36 6.28 5.72
N ALA A 35 -2.90 7.42 6.23
CA ALA A 35 -3.78 8.43 6.83
C ALA A 35 -4.72 9.05 5.79
N GLU A 36 -4.25 9.27 4.56
CA GLU A 36 -5.05 9.84 3.47
C GLU A 36 -6.03 8.81 2.87
N LEU A 37 -5.60 7.56 2.67
CA LEU A 37 -6.46 6.49 2.16
C LEU A 37 -7.57 6.10 3.14
N GLY A 38 -7.22 6.07 4.43
CA GLY A 38 -8.03 5.44 5.44
C GLY A 38 -8.29 3.96 5.16
N ARG A 39 -9.19 3.37 5.94
CA ARG A 39 -9.49 1.93 5.86
C ARG A 39 -10.09 1.53 4.50
N ALA A 40 -11.10 2.25 4.03
CA ALA A 40 -11.81 1.89 2.79
C ALA A 40 -10.92 2.02 1.54
N GLY A 41 -10.09 3.08 1.48
CA GLY A 41 -9.14 3.26 0.38
C GLY A 41 -8.07 2.17 0.37
N LEU A 42 -7.58 1.78 1.56
CA LEU A 42 -6.65 0.66 1.69
C LEU A 42 -7.28 -0.66 1.21
N GLU A 43 -8.49 -0.98 1.66
CA GLU A 43 -9.21 -2.20 1.25
C GLU A 43 -9.42 -2.23 -0.27
N ALA A 44 -9.80 -1.11 -0.89
CA ALA A 44 -9.97 -1.01 -2.34
C ALA A 44 -8.66 -1.22 -3.12
N GLN A 45 -7.55 -0.64 -2.65
CA GLN A 45 -6.25 -0.84 -3.29
C GLN A 45 -5.73 -2.27 -3.13
N VAL A 46 -5.90 -2.87 -1.95
CA VAL A 46 -5.56 -4.28 -1.70
C VAL A 46 -6.35 -5.20 -2.63
N ALA A 47 -7.66 -4.95 -2.77
CA ALA A 47 -8.52 -5.68 -3.70
C ALA A 47 -8.12 -5.48 -5.17
N ALA A 48 -7.72 -4.26 -5.57
CA ALA A 48 -7.24 -3.97 -6.92
C ALA A 48 -5.92 -4.70 -7.25
N LEU A 49 -5.10 -5.01 -6.24
CA LEU A 49 -3.92 -5.86 -6.37
C LEU A 49 -4.25 -7.36 -6.41
N GLY A 50 -5.53 -7.73 -6.30
CA GLY A 50 -5.98 -9.13 -6.32
C GLY A 50 -5.81 -9.86 -4.99
N PHE A 51 -5.74 -9.14 -3.88
CA PHE A 51 -5.66 -9.70 -2.53
C PHE A 51 -6.90 -9.35 -1.72
N SER A 52 -7.22 -10.20 -0.75
CA SER A 52 -8.27 -9.96 0.24
C SER A 52 -7.66 -9.55 1.57
N PRO A 53 -8.42 -8.89 2.48
CA PRO A 53 -7.93 -8.60 3.82
C PRO A 53 -7.43 -9.82 4.60
N GLY A 54 -7.96 -11.02 4.31
CA GLY A 54 -7.51 -12.28 4.89
C GLY A 54 -6.16 -12.79 4.36
N ASP A 55 -5.70 -12.30 3.21
CA ASP A 55 -4.37 -12.62 2.66
C ASP A 55 -3.26 -11.78 3.33
N LEU A 56 -3.65 -10.73 4.07
CA LEU A 56 -2.73 -9.85 4.78
C LEU A 56 -2.30 -10.49 6.10
N GLY A 57 -0.99 -10.57 6.32
CA GLY A 57 -0.41 -10.95 7.61
C GLY A 57 -0.33 -9.79 8.59
N ALA A 58 0.31 -10.04 9.73
CA ALA A 58 0.57 -9.02 10.74
C ALA A 58 1.50 -7.93 10.17
N GLY A 59 1.01 -6.69 10.12
CA GLY A 59 1.80 -5.54 9.69
C GLY A 59 2.85 -5.12 10.72
N GLU A 60 4.04 -4.80 10.25
CA GLU A 60 5.12 -4.23 11.05
C GLU A 60 5.31 -2.76 10.67
N TYR A 61 5.34 -1.89 11.69
CA TYR A 61 5.60 -0.46 11.50
C TYR A 61 7.08 -0.14 11.70
N PHE A 62 7.66 0.53 10.71
CA PHE A 62 9.05 0.98 10.71
C PHE A 62 9.09 2.50 10.96
N PRO A 63 9.26 2.95 12.22
CA PRO A 63 9.17 4.37 12.58
C PRO A 63 10.21 5.23 11.86
N PHE A 64 11.44 4.73 11.68
CA PHE A 64 12.51 5.44 10.97
C PHE A 64 12.19 5.74 9.50
N ARG A 65 11.25 4.99 8.91
CA ARG A 65 10.81 5.17 7.52
C ARG A 65 9.37 5.65 7.43
N GLN A 66 8.69 5.85 8.56
CA GLN A 66 7.27 6.18 8.67
C GLN A 66 6.43 5.34 7.71
N ARG A 67 6.60 4.02 7.81
CA ARG A 67 6.09 3.08 6.81
C ARG A 67 5.65 1.79 7.46
N TRP A 68 4.52 1.27 7.02
CA TRP A 68 4.06 -0.06 7.33
C TRP A 68 4.51 -1.04 6.25
N VAL A 69 4.97 -2.22 6.68
CA VAL A 69 5.24 -3.36 5.82
C VAL A 69 4.31 -4.48 6.26
N ILE A 70 3.51 -4.96 5.33
CA ILE A 70 2.48 -5.98 5.58
C ILE A 70 2.81 -7.16 4.68
N PRO A 71 3.24 -8.31 5.22
CA PRO A 71 3.42 -9.50 4.41
C PRO A 71 2.08 -9.94 3.85
N VAL A 72 2.08 -10.41 2.60
CA VAL A 72 0.89 -10.87 1.90
C VAL A 72 1.14 -12.28 1.39
N ARG A 73 0.25 -13.18 1.74
CA ARG A 73 0.24 -14.55 1.24
C ARG A 73 -1.02 -14.70 0.43
N LYS A 74 -0.88 -14.92 -0.87
CA LYS A 74 -2.03 -15.34 -1.66
C LYS A 74 -2.45 -16.69 -1.09
N SER A 75 -3.63 -16.76 -0.50
CA SER A 75 -4.25 -18.05 -0.26
C SER A 75 -4.36 -18.70 -1.64
N GLU A 76 -3.56 -19.73 -1.92
CA GLU A 76 -3.84 -20.61 -3.03
C GLU A 76 -5.17 -21.26 -2.68
N THR A 77 -6.26 -20.66 -3.16
CA THR A 77 -7.54 -21.35 -3.20
C THR A 77 -7.30 -22.53 -4.14
N GLU A 78 -7.06 -23.70 -3.54
CA GLU A 78 -7.15 -25.00 -4.21
C GLU A 78 -8.46 -25.15 -4.99
#